data_AF-A0A960RSW4-F1
#
_entry.id   AF-A0A960RSW4-F1
#
_cell.length_a   1.000
_cell.length_b   1.000
_cell.length_c   1.000
_cell.angle_alpha   90.00
_cell.angle_beta   90.00
_cell.angle_gamma   90.00
#
_symmetry.space_group_name_H-M   'P 1'
#
loop_
_entity.id
_entity.type
_entity.pdbx_description
1 polymer ?
#
loop_
_entity_poly.entity_id
_entity_poly.type
_entity_poly.pdbx_seq_one_letter_code
_entity_poly.pdbx_strand_id
1 'polypeptide(L)'
;MKYTKIDPFEKHLEEALPDHPSQLYFIFIEDAFERRHLAERLINRLGLPVTHCADETLINELESPSLFAEKGVILCDEVTAKTLPLSDEWILVLTGKGVSPCFKALEKEAVTLDLTGEKPWDRKTRLQQWLLNHARGQGKTLSLDGAAYLAQFSHADFALLFQELEKALVYAGEARTVTLEMIRTICSLDSEQDGWKLSEAVVWGGPAYFGEADLYALVGQLRYQLQLGLQLMQGKEPPRVSPKKCDKIRKAGLKASYYLEGIQELFNLELKMRSNISDQRLLFDWFRAKLAARRHALSSS
;
A
#
# COMPACT_ATOMS: atom_id res chain seq x y z
N MET A 1 27.94 0.89 -6.39
CA MET A 1 27.30 -0.45 -6.26
C MET A 1 25.78 -0.28 -6.16
N LYS A 2 24.99 -0.99 -6.98
CA LYS A 2 23.53 -0.81 -7.04
C LYS A 2 22.76 -2.08 -6.68
N TYR A 3 21.77 -1.92 -5.80
CA TYR A 3 20.87 -2.95 -5.32
C TYR A 3 19.43 -2.64 -5.73
N THR A 4 18.71 -3.63 -6.24
CA THR A 4 17.28 -3.55 -6.60
C THR A 4 16.38 -4.34 -5.65
N LYS A 5 16.97 -4.91 -4.60
CA LYS A 5 16.29 -5.68 -3.56
C LYS A 5 16.87 -5.29 -2.21
N ILE A 6 16.04 -5.33 -1.17
CA ILE A 6 16.43 -4.93 0.18
C ILE A 6 17.37 -5.95 0.84
N ASP A 7 17.13 -7.25 0.71
CA ASP A 7 17.93 -8.26 1.44
C ASP A 7 19.43 -8.22 1.09
N PRO A 8 19.82 -8.16 -0.21
CA PRO A 8 21.24 -8.05 -0.55
C PRO A 8 21.87 -6.73 -0.11
N PHE A 9 21.08 -5.65 -0.05
CA PHE A 9 21.52 -4.37 0.48
C PHE A 9 21.74 -4.44 2.00
N GLU A 10 20.78 -4.98 2.76
CA GLU A 10 20.94 -5.16 4.21
C GLU A 10 22.12 -6.07 4.55
N LYS A 11 22.32 -7.15 3.79
CA LYS A 11 23.48 -8.04 3.93
C LYS A 11 24.79 -7.31 3.67
N HIS A 12 24.85 -6.49 2.62
CA HIS A 12 26.03 -5.66 2.36
C HIS A 12 26.30 -4.67 3.49
N LEU A 13 25.26 -4.04 4.04
CA LEU A 13 25.43 -3.18 5.21
C LEU A 13 25.93 -3.96 6.44
N GLU A 14 25.55 -5.21 6.62
CA GLU A 14 26.04 -6.03 7.74
C GLU A 14 27.50 -6.46 7.57
N GLU A 15 27.92 -6.74 6.33
CA GLU A 15 29.26 -7.24 6.03
C GLU A 15 30.29 -6.12 5.83
N ALA A 16 29.93 -5.01 5.17
CA ALA A 16 30.89 -3.99 4.74
C ALA A 16 30.94 -2.77 5.65
N LEU A 17 29.82 -2.38 6.27
CA LEU A 17 29.73 -1.15 7.06
C LEU A 17 30.65 -1.13 8.29
N PRO A 18 30.87 -2.24 9.05
CA PRO A 18 31.73 -2.23 10.22
C PRO A 18 33.19 -1.84 9.94
N ASP A 19 33.72 -2.26 8.80
CA ASP A 19 35.14 -2.06 8.46
C ASP A 19 35.33 -0.90 7.47
N HIS A 20 34.42 -0.75 6.51
CA HIS A 20 34.56 0.13 5.35
C HIS A 20 33.23 0.78 4.95
N PRO A 21 32.72 1.77 5.71
CA PRO A 21 31.53 2.51 5.32
C PRO A 21 31.80 3.29 4.02
N SER A 22 30.85 3.26 3.09
CA SER A 22 30.88 4.10 1.89
C SER A 22 30.68 5.56 2.28
N GLN A 23 31.26 6.48 1.51
CA GLN A 23 31.04 7.92 1.71
C GLN A 23 29.67 8.38 1.19
N LEU A 24 29.01 7.58 0.35
CA LEU A 24 27.79 8.00 -0.31
C LEU A 24 26.79 6.85 -0.43
N TYR A 25 25.60 7.09 0.06
CA TYR A 25 24.47 6.18 -0.02
C TYR A 25 23.30 6.85 -0.74
N PHE A 26 22.67 6.11 -1.66
CA PHE A 26 21.42 6.51 -2.29
C PHE A 26 20.30 5.56 -1.91
N ILE A 27 19.12 6.10 -1.55
CA ILE A 27 17.91 5.32 -1.29
C ILE A 27 16.76 5.88 -2.13
N PHE A 28 16.35 5.14 -3.16
CA PHE A 28 15.27 5.51 -4.06
C PHE A 28 14.04 4.64 -3.84
N ILE A 29 12.98 5.24 -3.28
CA ILE A 29 11.73 4.58 -2.91
C ILE A 29 10.60 5.59 -3.07
N GLU A 30 9.52 5.23 -3.76
CA GLU A 30 8.38 6.14 -4.00
C GLU A 30 7.69 6.58 -2.70
N ASP A 31 7.52 5.64 -1.76
CA ASP A 31 6.88 5.86 -0.46
C ASP A 31 7.81 6.67 0.45
N ALA A 32 7.37 7.87 0.85
CA ALA A 32 8.18 8.80 1.64
C ALA A 32 8.44 8.29 3.07
N PHE A 33 7.48 7.58 3.67
CA PHE A 33 7.64 7.08 5.03
C PHE A 33 8.61 5.90 5.03
N GLU A 34 8.45 4.95 4.11
CA GLU A 34 9.36 3.81 3.95
C GLU A 34 10.79 4.29 3.66
N ARG A 35 10.93 5.28 2.79
CA ARG A 35 12.21 5.90 2.45
C ARG A 35 12.91 6.48 3.68
N ARG A 36 12.19 7.29 4.45
CA ARG A 36 12.69 7.87 5.70
C ARG A 36 13.07 6.79 6.70
N HIS A 37 12.20 5.80 6.89
CA HIS A 37 12.44 4.69 7.81
C HIS A 37 13.72 3.92 7.47
N LEU A 38 13.97 3.66 6.19
CA LEU A 38 15.20 2.97 5.76
C LEU A 38 16.45 3.84 5.88
N ALA A 39 16.33 5.15 5.61
CA ALA A 39 17.42 6.08 5.83
C ALA A 39 17.81 6.17 7.31
N GLU A 40 16.83 6.28 8.21
CA GLU A 40 17.04 6.28 9.66
C GLU A 40 17.67 4.96 10.13
N ARG A 41 17.26 3.80 9.59
CA ARG A 41 17.90 2.51 9.90
C ARG A 41 19.36 2.46 9.45
N LEU A 42 19.69 2.97 8.26
CA LEU A 42 21.07 3.06 7.77
C LEU A 42 21.91 3.97 8.68
N ILE A 43 21.39 5.15 9.00
CA ILE A 43 22.02 6.12 9.89
C ILE A 43 22.32 5.52 11.26
N ASN A 44 21.35 4.84 11.86
CA ASN A 44 21.52 4.19 13.15
C ASN A 44 22.60 3.10 13.12
N ARG A 45 22.78 2.43 11.97
CA ARG A 45 23.88 1.45 11.78
C ARG A 45 25.24 2.13 11.62
N LEU A 46 25.30 3.32 11.02
CA LEU A 46 26.54 4.11 10.92
C LEU A 46 27.02 4.61 12.28
N GLY A 47 26.11 4.89 13.22
CA GLY A 47 26.46 5.28 14.60
C GLY A 47 27.17 6.63 14.70
N LEU A 48 27.05 7.49 13.69
CA LEU A 48 27.67 8.81 13.60
C LEU A 48 26.63 9.92 13.86
N PRO A 49 27.05 11.12 14.29
CA PRO A 49 26.16 12.27 14.44
C PRO A 49 25.55 12.66 13.09
N VAL A 50 24.26 13.02 13.09
CA VAL A 50 23.50 13.27 11.86
C VAL A 50 23.02 14.70 11.78
N THR A 51 23.29 15.32 10.65
CA THR A 51 22.73 16.61 10.24
C THR A 51 21.66 16.38 9.19
N HIS A 52 20.42 16.78 9.52
CA HIS A 52 19.34 16.81 8.54
C HIS A 52 19.44 18.10 7.73
N CYS A 53 19.64 17.98 6.44
CA CYS A 53 19.82 19.12 5.55
C CYS A 53 18.70 19.18 4.51
N ALA A 54 18.21 20.38 4.23
CA ALA A 54 17.39 20.63 3.06
C ALA A 54 18.28 20.74 1.81
N ASP A 55 17.74 20.43 0.63
CA ASP A 55 18.48 20.50 -0.63
C ASP A 55 19.12 21.87 -0.87
N GLU A 56 18.41 22.95 -0.52
CA GLU A 56 18.87 24.34 -0.66
C GLU A 56 20.11 24.66 0.18
N THR A 57 20.27 23.99 1.32
CA THR A 57 21.38 24.20 2.27
C THR A 57 22.49 23.17 2.13
N LEU A 58 22.28 22.12 1.34
CA LEU A 58 23.19 20.96 1.24
C LEU A 58 24.59 21.36 0.79
N ILE A 59 24.70 22.20 -0.25
CA ILE A 59 25.99 22.64 -0.77
C ILE A 59 26.72 23.49 0.28
N ASN A 60 26.02 24.40 0.94
CA ASN A 60 26.61 25.26 1.97
C ASN A 60 27.14 24.43 3.14
N GLU A 61 26.42 23.38 3.56
CA GLU A 61 26.85 22.49 4.63
C GLU A 61 28.11 21.69 4.24
N LEU A 62 28.13 21.18 3.01
CA LEU A 62 29.29 20.45 2.48
C LEU A 62 30.53 21.33 2.30
N GLU A 63 30.35 22.61 1.98
CA GLU A 63 31.41 23.60 1.82
C GLU A 63 31.81 24.29 3.13
N SER A 64 31.16 23.94 4.25
CA SER A 64 31.46 24.47 5.59
C SER A 64 32.11 23.40 6.48
N PRO A 65 33.23 22.77 6.08
CA PRO A 65 33.91 21.78 6.91
C PRO A 65 34.38 22.43 8.22
N SER A 66 34.08 21.78 9.33
CA SER A 66 34.56 22.21 10.63
C SER A 66 35.90 21.53 10.88
N LEU A 67 36.95 22.33 11.06
CA LEU A 67 38.31 21.87 11.38
C LEU A 67 38.39 20.98 12.65
N PHE A 68 37.34 20.98 13.47
CA PHE A 68 37.24 20.22 14.71
C PHE A 68 36.05 19.26 14.74
N ALA A 69 35.26 19.14 13.67
CA ALA A 69 34.14 18.23 13.66
C ALA A 69 34.62 16.79 13.53
N GLU A 70 34.00 15.92 14.32
CA GLU A 70 34.07 14.49 14.09
C GLU A 70 33.33 14.14 12.80
N LYS A 71 33.72 13.02 12.19
CA LYS A 71 33.07 12.52 10.98
C LYS A 71 31.56 12.36 11.22
N GLY A 72 30.74 12.94 10.36
CA GLY A 72 29.29 12.97 10.51
C GLY A 72 28.54 12.38 9.32
N VAL A 73 27.21 12.36 9.43
CA VAL A 73 26.29 11.95 8.35
C VAL A 73 25.42 13.14 7.97
N ILE A 74 25.32 13.43 6.67
CA ILE A 74 24.34 14.37 6.14
C ILE A 74 23.21 13.58 5.49
N LEU A 75 21.99 13.75 6.00
CA LEU A 75 20.78 13.22 5.38
C LEU A 75 20.07 14.33 4.60
N CYS A 76 19.85 14.09 3.31
CA CYS A 76 19.05 14.98 2.46
C CYS A 76 18.03 14.18 1.64
N ASP A 77 16.78 14.65 1.60
CA ASP A 77 15.72 14.09 0.76
C ASP A 77 15.51 14.93 -0.50
N GLU A 78 15.18 14.26 -1.60
CA GLU A 78 14.85 14.82 -2.91
C GLU A 78 15.89 15.82 -3.46
N VAL A 79 17.18 15.46 -3.37
CA VAL A 79 18.29 16.30 -3.87
C VAL A 79 18.13 16.64 -5.35
N THR A 80 18.16 17.93 -5.68
CA THR A 80 18.06 18.45 -7.05
C THR A 80 19.40 18.89 -7.65
N ALA A 81 20.42 19.05 -6.81
CA ALA A 81 21.78 19.38 -7.25
C ALA A 81 22.30 18.37 -8.28
N LYS A 82 23.02 18.87 -9.31
CA LYS A 82 23.61 18.02 -10.37
C LYS A 82 24.98 17.46 -10.01
N THR A 83 25.69 18.12 -9.11
CA THR A 83 27.02 17.77 -8.65
C THR A 83 27.09 18.06 -7.16
N LEU A 84 27.78 17.20 -6.42
CA LEU A 84 28.00 17.37 -5.00
C LEU A 84 29.51 17.23 -4.72
N PRO A 85 30.11 18.15 -3.96
CA PRO A 85 31.46 17.94 -3.46
C PRO A 85 31.43 16.79 -2.44
N LEU A 86 32.28 15.80 -2.64
CA LEU A 86 32.51 14.74 -1.65
C LEU A 86 33.63 15.18 -0.70
N SER A 87 33.42 14.94 0.58
CA SER A 87 34.39 15.21 1.65
C SER A 87 34.56 13.96 2.49
N ASP A 88 35.79 13.70 2.94
CA ASP A 88 36.09 12.57 3.82
C ASP A 88 35.47 12.73 5.23
N GLU A 89 35.08 13.97 5.57
CA GLU A 89 34.44 14.34 6.85
C GLU A 89 32.96 13.94 6.91
N TRP A 90 32.31 13.76 5.77
CA TRP A 90 30.87 13.51 5.71
C TRP A 90 30.57 12.19 5.00
N ILE A 91 29.65 11.43 5.57
CA ILE A 91 28.93 10.37 4.86
C ILE A 91 27.60 10.96 4.39
N LEU A 92 27.37 10.94 3.08
CA LEU A 92 26.14 11.42 2.49
C LEU A 92 25.11 10.30 2.41
N VAL A 93 23.92 10.53 2.95
CA VAL A 93 22.74 9.68 2.74
C VAL A 93 21.73 10.50 1.97
N LEU A 94 21.58 10.19 0.69
CA LEU A 94 20.70 10.91 -0.22
C LEU A 94 19.48 10.05 -0.53
N THR A 95 18.30 10.61 -0.35
CA THR A 95 17.05 9.89 -0.54
C THR A 95 16.20 10.58 -1.60
N GLY A 96 15.36 9.83 -2.31
CA GLY A 96 14.36 10.42 -3.20
C GLY A 96 13.31 9.44 -3.71
N LYS A 97 12.23 9.97 -4.29
CA LYS A 97 11.20 9.16 -4.97
C LYS A 97 11.70 8.47 -6.24
N GLY A 98 12.80 8.98 -6.80
CA GLY A 98 13.40 8.54 -8.05
C GLY A 98 14.88 8.88 -8.08
N VAL A 99 15.53 8.49 -9.17
CA VAL A 99 16.97 8.74 -9.38
C VAL A 99 17.26 10.25 -9.38
N SER A 100 18.11 10.69 -8.45
CA SER A 100 18.53 12.09 -8.31
C SER A 100 19.39 12.56 -9.51
N PRO A 101 19.39 13.86 -9.88
CA PRO A 101 20.22 14.40 -10.95
C PRO A 101 21.73 14.16 -10.78
N CYS A 102 22.25 14.20 -9.55
CA CYS A 102 23.66 13.95 -9.28
C CYS A 102 24.05 12.47 -9.35
N PHE A 103 23.08 11.56 -9.40
CA PHE A 103 23.31 10.12 -9.34
C PHE A 103 24.30 9.64 -10.41
N LYS A 104 24.14 10.08 -11.66
CA LYS A 104 24.99 9.61 -12.78
C LYS A 104 26.46 9.96 -12.60
N ALA A 105 26.75 11.08 -11.95
CA ALA A 105 28.12 11.50 -11.69
C ALA A 105 28.78 10.68 -10.56
N LEU A 106 27.97 10.19 -9.61
CA LEU A 106 28.43 9.60 -8.35
C LEU A 106 28.17 8.09 -8.24
N GLU A 107 27.52 7.46 -9.23
CA GLU A 107 27.07 6.06 -9.20
C GLU A 107 28.21 5.06 -8.92
N LYS A 108 29.42 5.37 -9.39
CA LYS A 108 30.59 4.49 -9.21
C LYS A 108 31.08 4.42 -7.76
N GLU A 109 30.89 5.51 -7.02
CA GLU A 109 31.39 5.70 -5.65
C GLU A 109 30.29 5.41 -4.62
N ALA A 110 29.03 5.51 -5.03
CA ALA A 110 27.88 5.33 -4.16
C ALA A 110 27.47 3.86 -3.94
N VAL A 111 26.92 3.56 -2.77
CA VAL A 111 26.10 2.36 -2.52
C VAL A 111 24.63 2.74 -2.64
N THR A 112 23.90 2.09 -3.54
CA THR A 112 22.54 2.51 -3.92
C THR A 112 21.52 1.39 -3.67
N LEU A 113 20.42 1.72 -3.01
CA LEU A 113 19.20 0.93 -2.98
C LEU A 113 18.14 1.61 -3.86
N ASP A 114 17.66 0.92 -4.89
CA ASP A 114 16.65 1.42 -5.84
C ASP A 114 15.47 0.45 -5.92
N LEU A 115 14.37 0.81 -5.24
CA LEU A 115 13.12 0.04 -5.24
C LEU A 115 12.03 0.69 -6.11
N THR A 116 12.37 1.70 -6.92
CA THR A 116 11.39 2.42 -7.77
C THR A 116 10.81 1.53 -8.87
N GLY A 117 11.54 0.50 -9.29
CA GLY A 117 11.09 -0.50 -10.26
C GLY A 117 10.42 -1.74 -9.64
N GLU A 118 10.13 -1.73 -8.34
CA GLU A 118 9.57 -2.89 -7.65
C GLU A 118 8.12 -3.16 -8.08
N LYS A 119 7.83 -4.40 -8.47
CA LYS A 119 6.48 -4.77 -8.90
C LYS A 119 5.55 -4.91 -7.68
N PRO A 120 4.24 -4.63 -7.81
CA PRO A 120 3.32 -4.64 -6.66
C PRO A 120 3.28 -5.95 -5.86
N TRP A 121 3.41 -7.10 -6.53
CA TRP A 121 3.44 -8.41 -5.86
C TRP A 121 4.78 -8.71 -5.17
N ASP A 122 5.88 -8.19 -5.72
CA ASP A 122 7.20 -8.30 -5.11
C ASP A 122 7.25 -7.44 -3.84
N ARG A 123 6.75 -6.19 -3.93
CA ARG A 123 6.55 -5.30 -2.77
C ARG A 123 5.72 -5.95 -1.69
N LYS A 124 4.56 -6.54 -2.03
CA LYS A 124 3.71 -7.23 -1.06
C LYS A 124 4.45 -8.35 -0.33
N THR A 125 5.20 -9.17 -1.07
CA THR A 125 5.99 -10.28 -0.50
C THR A 125 7.10 -9.74 0.43
N ARG A 126 7.80 -8.69 -0.01
CA ARG A 126 8.83 -8.03 0.79
C ARG A 126 8.28 -7.42 2.08
N LEU A 127 7.13 -6.73 2.01
CA LEU A 127 6.48 -6.17 3.20
C LEU A 127 6.01 -7.26 4.18
N GLN A 128 5.50 -8.39 3.68
CA GLN A 128 5.20 -9.54 4.52
C GLN A 128 6.45 -10.06 5.24
N GLN A 129 7.57 -10.17 4.53
CA GLN A 129 8.83 -10.59 5.14
C GLN A 129 9.34 -9.55 6.16
N TRP A 130 9.21 -8.27 5.85
CA TRP A 130 9.54 -7.18 6.77
C TRP A 130 8.72 -7.27 8.05
N LEU A 131 7.40 -7.49 7.97
CA LEU A 131 6.52 -7.66 9.14
C LEU A 131 7.03 -8.78 10.08
N LEU A 132 7.36 -9.93 9.50
CA LEU A 132 7.85 -11.09 10.25
C LEU A 132 9.20 -10.79 10.92
N ASN A 133 10.11 -10.12 10.20
CA ASN A 133 11.43 -9.77 10.70
C ASN A 133 11.35 -8.67 11.78
N HIS A 134 10.49 -7.68 11.61
CA HIS A 134 10.29 -6.59 12.57
C HIS A 134 9.72 -7.11 13.88
N ALA A 135 8.68 -7.96 13.83
CA ALA A 135 8.16 -8.63 15.02
C ALA A 135 9.26 -9.44 15.75
N ARG A 136 10.09 -10.17 14.98
CA ARG A 136 11.24 -10.93 15.53
C ARG A 136 12.28 -10.03 16.18
N GLY A 137 12.57 -8.88 15.58
CA GLY A 137 13.47 -7.86 16.16
C GLY A 137 12.98 -7.34 17.50
N GLN A 138 11.66 -7.34 17.73
CA GLN A 138 11.00 -7.00 19.00
C GLN A 138 10.83 -8.21 19.94
N GLY A 139 11.48 -9.34 19.66
CA GLY A 139 11.42 -10.54 20.50
C GLY A 139 10.11 -11.33 20.40
N LYS A 140 9.24 -11.03 19.42
CA LYS A 140 7.96 -11.71 19.19
C LYS A 140 7.95 -12.44 17.86
N THR A 141 7.01 -13.36 17.68
CA THR A 141 6.74 -13.97 16.38
C THR A 141 5.40 -13.51 15.86
N LEU A 142 5.31 -13.22 14.56
CA LEU A 142 4.05 -12.90 13.89
C LEU A 142 3.61 -14.11 13.08
N SER A 143 2.35 -14.51 13.20
CA SER A 143 1.82 -15.63 12.44
C SER A 143 1.78 -15.31 10.94
N LEU A 144 2.04 -16.30 10.08
CA LEU A 144 2.13 -16.09 8.62
C LEU A 144 0.81 -15.57 8.02
N ASP A 145 -0.31 -16.10 8.51
CA ASP A 145 -1.66 -15.65 8.17
C ASP A 145 -1.94 -14.23 8.66
N GLY A 146 -1.41 -13.85 9.83
CA GLY A 146 -1.45 -12.48 10.35
C GLY A 146 -0.67 -11.50 9.48
N ALA A 147 0.56 -11.86 9.10
CA ALA A 147 1.38 -11.05 8.19
C ALA A 147 0.71 -10.90 6.80
N ALA A 148 0.16 -11.99 6.28
CA ALA A 148 -0.56 -11.98 5.00
C ALA A 148 -1.81 -11.09 5.07
N TYR A 149 -2.53 -11.12 6.19
CA TYR A 149 -3.70 -10.28 6.46
C TYR A 149 -3.28 -8.80 6.49
N LEU A 150 -2.34 -8.40 7.35
CA LEU A 150 -1.85 -7.02 7.44
C LEU A 150 -1.43 -6.46 6.06
N ALA A 151 -0.58 -7.19 5.33
CA ALA A 151 -0.09 -6.76 4.03
C ALA A 151 -1.17 -6.73 2.93
N GLN A 152 -2.29 -7.43 3.10
CA GLN A 152 -3.40 -7.38 2.16
C GLN A 152 -4.27 -6.14 2.38
N PHE A 153 -4.57 -5.80 3.63
CA PHE A 153 -5.51 -4.73 3.97
C PHE A 153 -4.84 -3.36 4.10
N SER A 154 -3.53 -3.28 4.28
CA SER A 154 -2.81 -2.01 4.22
C SER A 154 -2.60 -1.48 2.80
N HIS A 155 -3.05 -2.19 1.76
CA HIS A 155 -2.82 -1.82 0.36
C HIS A 155 -1.34 -1.56 0.00
N ALA A 156 -0.41 -2.17 0.74
CA ALA A 156 1.03 -1.92 0.67
C ALA A 156 1.49 -0.49 1.05
N ASP A 157 0.63 0.27 1.74
CA ASP A 157 1.01 1.47 2.49
C ASP A 157 1.88 1.06 3.68
N PHE A 158 3.13 1.54 3.69
CA PHE A 158 4.09 1.15 4.71
C PHE A 158 3.78 1.80 6.06
N ALA A 159 3.33 3.06 6.07
CA ALA A 159 3.06 3.80 7.31
C ALA A 159 1.88 3.16 8.06
N LEU A 160 0.80 2.86 7.35
CA LEU A 160 -0.35 2.15 7.93
C LEU A 160 0.07 0.76 8.42
N LEU A 161 0.80 0.01 7.60
CA LEU A 161 1.26 -1.34 7.96
C LEU A 161 2.17 -1.34 9.20
N PHE A 162 3.09 -0.38 9.29
CA PHE A 162 3.95 -0.17 10.46
C PHE A 162 3.10 0.10 11.71
N GLN A 163 2.15 1.04 11.62
CA GLN A 163 1.28 1.40 12.74
C GLN A 163 0.40 0.23 13.20
N GLU A 164 -0.20 -0.54 12.28
CA GLU A 164 -1.01 -1.70 12.62
C GLU A 164 -0.19 -2.81 13.28
N LEU A 165 1.04 -3.03 12.82
CA LEU A 165 1.94 -4.00 13.43
C LEU A 165 2.31 -3.58 14.87
N GLU A 166 2.69 -2.32 15.08
CA GLU A 166 3.04 -1.81 16.41
C GLU A 166 1.86 -1.96 17.38
N LYS A 167 0.63 -1.64 16.94
CA LYS A 167 -0.58 -1.89 17.73
C LYS A 167 -0.74 -3.36 18.10
N ALA A 168 -0.56 -4.27 17.16
CA ALA A 168 -0.68 -5.71 17.41
C ALA A 168 0.42 -6.23 18.36
N LEU A 169 1.65 -5.72 18.23
CA LEU A 169 2.77 -6.07 19.11
C LEU A 169 2.51 -5.60 20.55
N VAL A 170 2.01 -4.37 20.74
CA VAL A 170 1.64 -3.83 22.06
C VAL A 170 0.46 -4.61 22.65
N TYR A 171 -0.59 -4.85 21.86
CA TYR A 171 -1.77 -5.60 22.30
C TYR A 171 -1.44 -7.01 22.77
N ALA A 172 -0.48 -7.67 22.12
CA ALA A 172 -0.05 -9.01 22.52
C ALA A 172 0.58 -9.07 23.93
N GLY A 173 1.02 -7.95 24.51
CA GLY A 173 1.56 -7.90 25.89
C GLY A 173 2.73 -8.87 26.08
N GLU A 174 2.61 -9.83 26.98
CA GLU A 174 3.64 -10.86 27.24
C GLU A 174 3.58 -12.05 26.27
N ALA A 175 2.58 -12.13 25.39
CA ALA A 175 2.47 -13.23 24.45
C ALA A 175 3.64 -13.20 23.44
N ARG A 176 4.30 -14.36 23.29
CA ARG A 176 5.42 -14.53 22.34
C ARG A 176 4.98 -14.53 20.88
N THR A 177 3.72 -14.80 20.60
CA THR A 177 3.19 -14.92 19.25
C THR A 177 2.00 -13.98 19.06
N VAL A 178 2.08 -13.11 18.06
CA VAL A 178 0.97 -12.29 17.57
C VAL A 178 0.18 -13.13 16.56
N THR A 179 -1.06 -13.47 16.91
CA THR A 179 -1.93 -14.31 16.08
C THR A 179 -2.83 -13.47 15.16
N LEU A 180 -3.39 -14.11 14.13
CA LEU A 180 -4.41 -13.48 13.27
C LEU A 180 -5.64 -12.99 14.06
N GLU A 181 -6.05 -13.70 15.11
CA GLU A 181 -7.19 -13.29 15.94
C GLU A 181 -6.90 -11.99 16.70
N MET A 182 -5.69 -11.84 17.26
CA MET A 182 -5.26 -10.60 17.91
C MET A 182 -5.28 -9.44 16.93
N ILE A 183 -4.71 -9.64 15.73
CA ILE A 183 -4.70 -8.63 14.67
C ILE A 183 -6.12 -8.22 14.28
N ARG A 184 -7.02 -9.18 14.05
CA ARG A 184 -8.43 -8.87 13.73
C ARG A 184 -9.17 -8.14 14.85
N THR A 185 -8.71 -8.30 16.09
CA THR A 185 -9.34 -7.68 17.25
C THR A 185 -8.91 -6.23 17.42
N ILE A 186 -7.62 -5.92 17.22
CA ILE A 186 -7.06 -4.59 17.50
C ILE A 186 -6.83 -3.73 16.25
N CYS A 187 -6.57 -4.35 15.11
CA CYS A 187 -6.28 -3.62 13.89
C CYS A 187 -7.59 -3.20 13.22
N SER A 188 -7.78 -1.89 13.08
CA SER A 188 -8.89 -1.28 12.36
C SER A 188 -8.61 -1.31 10.86
N LEU A 189 -8.42 -2.51 10.33
CA LEU A 189 -8.23 -2.76 8.92
C LEU A 189 -9.60 -2.81 8.24
N ASP A 190 -10.21 -1.64 8.10
CA ASP A 190 -11.39 -1.52 7.27
C ASP A 190 -10.97 -1.82 5.84
N SER A 191 -11.59 -2.85 5.26
CA SER A 191 -11.46 -3.07 3.83
C SER A 191 -12.24 -1.97 3.15
N GLU A 192 -11.60 -0.85 2.86
CA GLU A 192 -12.14 0.08 1.88
C GLU A 192 -12.17 -0.66 0.55
N GLN A 193 -13.35 -1.21 0.24
CA GLN A 193 -13.60 -1.71 -1.09
C GLN A 193 -13.67 -0.48 -1.98
N ASP A 194 -12.80 -0.43 -2.99
CA ASP A 194 -13.00 0.50 -4.09
C ASP A 194 -14.44 0.36 -4.60
N GLY A 195 -15.06 1.47 -5.02
CA GLY A 195 -16.48 1.48 -5.39
C GLY A 195 -16.81 0.42 -6.45
N TRP A 196 -15.82 0.06 -7.28
CA TRP A 196 -15.97 -1.00 -8.27
C TRP A 196 -16.14 -2.39 -7.63
N LYS A 197 -15.24 -2.81 -6.73
CA LYS A 197 -15.34 -4.07 -5.97
C LYS A 197 -16.60 -4.11 -5.12
N LEU A 198 -16.97 -2.98 -4.52
CA LEU A 198 -18.21 -2.85 -3.77
C LEU A 198 -19.42 -3.10 -4.68
N SER A 199 -19.46 -2.47 -5.86
CA SER A 199 -20.54 -2.66 -6.83
C SER A 199 -20.64 -4.13 -7.31
N GLU A 200 -19.49 -4.79 -7.50
CA GLU A 200 -19.44 -6.21 -7.84
C GLU A 200 -19.98 -7.08 -6.70
N ALA A 201 -19.55 -6.83 -5.45
CA ALA A 201 -20.00 -7.60 -4.29
C ALA A 201 -21.51 -7.48 -4.08
N VAL A 202 -22.05 -6.26 -4.23
CA VAL A 202 -23.50 -5.99 -4.12
C VAL A 202 -24.29 -6.75 -5.18
N VAL A 203 -23.89 -6.66 -6.46
CA VAL A 203 -24.66 -7.24 -7.57
C VAL A 203 -24.48 -8.75 -7.68
N TRP A 204 -23.26 -9.27 -7.57
CA TRP A 204 -22.95 -10.68 -7.86
C TRP A 204 -22.97 -11.57 -6.63
N GLY A 205 -22.92 -10.99 -5.43
CA GLY A 205 -22.80 -11.74 -4.19
C GLY A 205 -21.36 -11.79 -3.72
N GLY A 206 -21.17 -11.28 -2.51
CA GLY A 206 -19.89 -11.21 -1.83
C GLY A 206 -20.04 -10.35 -0.57
N PRO A 207 -19.02 -10.34 0.29
CA PRO A 207 -18.99 -9.42 1.41
C PRO A 207 -18.85 -7.98 0.87
N ALA A 208 -19.79 -7.11 1.25
CA ALA A 208 -19.84 -5.72 0.84
C ALA A 208 -19.58 -4.84 2.06
N TYR A 209 -18.44 -4.15 2.09
CA TYR A 209 -18.02 -3.29 3.19
C TYR A 209 -18.14 -1.83 2.76
N PHE A 210 -18.87 -1.05 3.54
CA PHE A 210 -19.22 0.31 3.20
C PHE A 210 -18.41 1.28 4.06
N GLY A 211 -17.40 1.91 3.46
CA GLY A 211 -16.65 3.02 4.06
C GLY A 211 -17.29 4.37 3.72
N GLU A 212 -16.47 5.40 3.52
CA GLU A 212 -16.92 6.72 3.04
C GLU A 212 -17.12 6.79 1.52
N ALA A 213 -17.66 5.71 0.91
CA ALA A 213 -17.85 5.69 -0.54
C ALA A 213 -18.90 6.73 -0.98
N ASP A 214 -18.56 7.52 -2.01
CA ASP A 214 -19.52 8.41 -2.68
C ASP A 214 -20.64 7.58 -3.31
N LEU A 215 -21.81 7.61 -2.67
CA LEU A 215 -23.00 6.88 -3.09
C LEU A 215 -23.44 7.25 -4.50
N TYR A 216 -23.25 8.50 -4.94
CA TYR A 216 -23.61 8.91 -6.30
C TYR A 216 -22.68 8.28 -7.34
N ALA A 217 -21.38 8.25 -7.07
CA ALA A 217 -20.42 7.54 -7.93
C ALA A 217 -20.74 6.03 -7.99
N LEU A 218 -21.13 5.44 -6.85
CA LEU A 218 -21.47 4.02 -6.75
C LEU A 218 -22.72 3.64 -7.56
N VAL A 219 -23.73 4.51 -7.66
CA VAL A 219 -24.92 4.26 -8.51
C VAL A 219 -24.53 4.00 -9.96
N GLY A 220 -23.59 4.78 -10.50
CA GLY A 220 -23.08 4.58 -11.87
C GLY A 220 -22.41 3.20 -12.04
N GLN A 221 -21.60 2.80 -11.05
CA GLN A 221 -20.89 1.52 -11.06
C GLN A 221 -21.85 0.33 -10.90
N LEU A 222 -22.84 0.41 -10.01
CA LEU A 222 -23.90 -0.59 -9.85
C LEU A 222 -24.71 -0.77 -11.13
N ARG A 223 -25.06 0.33 -11.80
CA ARG A 223 -25.79 0.30 -13.07
C ARG A 223 -25.00 -0.46 -14.12
N TYR A 224 -23.69 -0.18 -14.22
CA TYR A 224 -22.80 -0.89 -15.12
C TYR A 224 -22.78 -2.40 -14.83
N GLN A 225 -22.61 -2.82 -13.56
CA GLN A 225 -22.58 -4.25 -13.21
C GLN A 225 -23.92 -4.95 -13.54
N LEU A 226 -25.06 -4.33 -13.22
CA LEU A 226 -26.37 -4.89 -13.54
C LEU A 226 -26.61 -4.99 -15.05
N GLN A 227 -26.23 -3.97 -15.83
CA GLN A 227 -26.34 -3.98 -17.29
C GLN A 227 -25.43 -5.03 -17.92
N LEU A 228 -24.21 -5.18 -17.40
CA LEU A 228 -23.27 -6.22 -17.82
C LEU A 228 -23.88 -7.61 -17.62
N GLY A 229 -24.52 -7.86 -16.48
CA GLY A 229 -25.18 -9.14 -16.20
C GLY A 229 -26.35 -9.41 -17.13
N LEU A 230 -27.17 -8.40 -17.38
CA LEU A 230 -28.28 -8.49 -18.32
C LEU A 230 -27.79 -8.79 -19.74
N GLN A 231 -26.75 -8.09 -20.22
CA GLN A 231 -26.17 -8.33 -21.54
C GLN A 231 -25.66 -9.77 -21.68
N LEU A 232 -24.94 -10.28 -20.68
CA LEU A 232 -24.43 -11.64 -20.67
C LEU A 232 -25.55 -12.68 -20.69
N MET A 233 -26.65 -12.44 -19.96
CA MET A 233 -27.82 -13.34 -19.97
C MET A 233 -28.61 -13.27 -21.28
N GLN A 234 -28.52 -12.17 -22.02
CA GLN A 234 -29.07 -12.03 -23.36
C GLN A 234 -28.17 -12.62 -24.46
N GLY A 235 -27.03 -13.24 -24.10
CA GLY A 235 -26.07 -13.78 -25.05
C GLY A 235 -25.26 -12.72 -25.80
N LYS A 236 -25.27 -11.46 -25.34
CA LYS A 236 -24.45 -10.38 -25.93
C LYS A 236 -23.06 -10.40 -25.30
N GLU A 237 -22.03 -10.29 -26.11
CA GLU A 237 -20.66 -10.16 -25.61
C GLU A 237 -20.34 -8.69 -25.28
N PRO A 238 -20.00 -8.37 -24.02
CA PRO A 238 -19.69 -7.01 -23.62
C PRO A 238 -18.30 -6.60 -24.14
N PRO A 239 -18.15 -5.37 -24.67
CA PRO A 239 -16.84 -4.88 -25.08
C PRO A 239 -15.95 -4.69 -23.84
N ARG A 240 -14.69 -5.15 -23.93
CA ARG A 240 -13.63 -4.92 -22.93
C ARG A 240 -13.74 -5.68 -21.60
N VAL A 241 -14.52 -6.75 -21.53
CA VAL A 241 -14.56 -7.63 -20.35
C VAL A 241 -13.83 -8.95 -20.65
N SER A 242 -12.93 -9.36 -19.76
CA SER A 242 -12.17 -10.62 -19.96
C SER A 242 -13.12 -11.84 -19.97
N PRO A 243 -12.88 -12.85 -20.83
CA PRO A 243 -13.71 -14.08 -20.88
C PRO A 243 -13.86 -14.79 -19.52
N LYS A 244 -12.77 -14.86 -18.74
CA LYS A 244 -12.78 -15.46 -17.39
C LYS A 244 -13.81 -14.81 -16.46
N LYS A 245 -13.99 -13.48 -16.56
CA LYS A 245 -14.97 -12.74 -15.76
C LYS A 245 -16.39 -12.99 -16.25
N CYS A 246 -16.61 -13.05 -17.56
CA CYS A 246 -17.90 -13.44 -18.15
C CYS A 246 -18.33 -14.83 -17.67
N ASP A 247 -17.41 -15.80 -17.65
CA ASP A 247 -17.68 -17.15 -17.18
C ASP A 247 -17.99 -17.20 -15.69
N LYS A 248 -17.28 -16.42 -14.86
CA LYS A 248 -17.59 -16.28 -13.44
C LYS A 248 -19.02 -15.76 -13.23
N ILE A 249 -19.43 -14.74 -13.99
CA ILE A 249 -20.77 -14.17 -13.90
C ILE A 249 -21.83 -15.18 -14.34
N ARG A 250 -21.61 -15.91 -15.45
CA ARG A 250 -22.54 -16.96 -15.90
C ARG A 250 -22.69 -18.07 -14.86
N LYS A 251 -21.59 -18.45 -14.20
CA LYS A 251 -21.60 -19.44 -13.11
C LYS A 251 -22.38 -19.00 -11.87
N ALA A 252 -22.64 -17.70 -11.70
CA ALA A 252 -23.46 -17.21 -10.59
C ALA A 252 -24.94 -17.63 -10.71
N GLY A 253 -25.39 -18.11 -11.88
CA GLY A 253 -26.73 -18.70 -12.06
C GLY A 253 -27.90 -17.72 -11.98
N LEU A 254 -27.64 -16.42 -12.02
CA LEU A 254 -28.66 -15.38 -11.90
C LEU A 254 -29.40 -15.17 -13.24
N LYS A 255 -30.74 -15.10 -13.20
CA LYS A 255 -31.60 -14.98 -14.39
C LYS A 255 -31.67 -13.55 -14.92
N ALA A 256 -32.05 -13.35 -16.18
CA ALA A 256 -32.22 -12.02 -16.78
C ALA A 256 -33.20 -11.12 -15.99
N SER A 257 -34.24 -11.69 -15.40
CA SER A 257 -35.23 -10.97 -14.58
C SER A 257 -34.60 -10.28 -13.37
N TYR A 258 -33.63 -10.92 -12.70
CA TYR A 258 -32.90 -10.34 -11.57
C TYR A 258 -32.24 -9.01 -11.94
N TYR A 259 -31.56 -8.97 -13.09
CA TYR A 259 -30.86 -7.76 -13.53
C TYR A 259 -31.83 -6.67 -13.97
N LEU A 260 -32.90 -7.02 -14.68
CA LEU A 260 -33.93 -6.06 -15.09
C LEU A 260 -34.59 -5.38 -13.88
N GLU A 261 -35.02 -6.19 -12.92
CA GLU A 261 -35.62 -5.69 -11.67
C GLU A 261 -34.61 -4.90 -10.85
N GLY A 262 -33.35 -5.36 -10.77
CA GLY A 262 -32.27 -4.63 -10.12
C GLY A 262 -32.03 -3.25 -10.73
N ILE A 263 -32.07 -3.11 -12.05
CA ILE A 263 -31.93 -1.83 -12.75
C ILE A 263 -33.11 -0.91 -12.42
N GLN A 264 -34.33 -1.44 -12.39
CA GLN A 264 -35.53 -0.67 -12.02
C GLN A 264 -35.45 -0.17 -10.57
N GLU A 265 -35.04 -1.02 -9.62
CA GLU A 265 -34.86 -0.65 -8.23
C GLU A 265 -33.72 0.36 -8.05
N LEU A 266 -32.63 0.24 -8.81
CA LEU A 266 -31.53 1.21 -8.80
C LEU A 266 -31.97 2.57 -9.34
N PHE A 267 -32.79 2.60 -10.38
CA PHE A 267 -33.37 3.84 -10.90
C PHE A 267 -34.27 4.51 -9.86
N ASN A 268 -35.11 3.73 -9.16
CA ASN A 268 -35.93 4.24 -8.07
C ASN A 268 -35.09 4.77 -6.90
N LEU A 269 -33.99 4.10 -6.56
CA LEU A 269 -33.02 4.57 -5.58
C LEU A 269 -32.44 5.93 -5.98
N GLU A 270 -31.97 6.06 -7.22
CA GLU A 270 -31.38 7.29 -7.74
C GLU A 270 -32.38 8.47 -7.71
N LEU A 271 -33.64 8.24 -8.08
CA LEU A 271 -34.69 9.25 -7.99
C LEU A 271 -34.90 9.73 -6.54
N LYS A 272 -34.93 8.80 -5.58
CA LYS A 272 -35.08 9.13 -4.15
C LYS A 272 -33.84 9.85 -3.58
N MET A 273 -32.64 9.47 -4.01
CA MET A 273 -31.42 10.16 -3.62
C MET A 273 -31.37 11.60 -4.14
N ARG A 274 -31.91 11.86 -5.34
CA ARG A 274 -31.94 13.21 -5.94
C ARG A 274 -33.00 14.11 -5.32
N SER A 275 -34.07 13.56 -4.74
CA SER A 275 -35.11 14.38 -4.09
C SER A 275 -34.69 14.91 -2.72
N ASN A 276 -33.59 14.43 -2.13
CA ASN A 276 -33.04 14.85 -0.83
C ASN A 276 -33.98 14.62 0.37
N ILE A 277 -34.97 13.73 0.23
CA ILE A 277 -36.03 13.50 1.24
C ILE A 277 -35.61 12.44 2.29
N SER A 278 -34.49 11.74 2.11
CA SER A 278 -34.14 10.59 2.98
C SER A 278 -32.65 10.39 3.15
N ASP A 279 -32.27 9.72 4.25
CA ASP A 279 -30.91 9.26 4.50
C ASP A 279 -30.46 8.32 3.36
N GLN A 280 -29.44 8.76 2.62
CA GLN A 280 -28.93 8.07 1.44
C GLN A 280 -28.34 6.69 1.80
N ARG A 281 -27.73 6.55 2.99
CA ARG A 281 -27.18 5.27 3.45
C ARG A 281 -28.29 4.27 3.70
N LEU A 282 -29.36 4.69 4.37
CA LEU A 282 -30.54 3.85 4.61
C LEU A 282 -31.21 3.41 3.30
N LEU A 283 -31.37 4.33 2.35
CA LEU A 283 -31.92 4.02 1.03
C LEU A 283 -31.08 2.98 0.29
N PHE A 284 -29.76 3.12 0.35
CA PHE A 284 -28.83 2.19 -0.25
C PHE A 284 -28.89 0.80 0.41
N ASP A 285 -28.90 0.75 1.74
CA ASP A 285 -29.05 -0.50 2.49
C ASP A 285 -30.34 -1.23 2.14
N TRP A 286 -31.44 -0.49 1.98
CA TRP A 286 -32.71 -1.03 1.53
C TRP A 286 -32.63 -1.62 0.12
N PHE A 287 -31.99 -0.91 -0.82
CA PHE A 287 -31.75 -1.42 -2.18
C PHE A 287 -30.93 -2.72 -2.14
N ARG A 288 -29.84 -2.74 -1.36
CA ARG A 288 -28.97 -3.91 -1.22
C ARG A 288 -29.73 -5.11 -0.64
N ALA A 289 -30.53 -4.90 0.41
CA ALA A 289 -31.33 -5.94 1.03
C ALA A 289 -32.35 -6.55 0.05
N LYS A 290 -33.04 -5.70 -0.73
CA LYS A 290 -33.94 -6.16 -1.80
C LYS A 290 -33.22 -7.00 -2.85
N LEU A 291 -32.06 -6.54 -3.30
CA LEU A 291 -31.28 -7.24 -4.31
C LEU A 291 -30.79 -8.61 -3.79
N ALA A 292 -30.30 -8.65 -2.55
CA ALA A 292 -29.91 -9.90 -1.89
C ALA A 292 -31.09 -10.88 -1.73
N ALA A 293 -32.26 -10.40 -1.32
CA ALA A 293 -33.47 -11.24 -1.19
C ALA A 293 -33.89 -11.86 -2.54
N ARG A 294 -33.86 -11.08 -3.63
CA ARG A 294 -34.15 -11.59 -4.98
C ARG A 294 -33.14 -12.65 -5.43
N ARG A 295 -31.86 -12.44 -5.14
CA ARG A 295 -30.81 -13.43 -5.41
C ARG A 295 -31.07 -14.75 -4.68
N HIS A 296 -31.44 -14.69 -3.40
CA HIS A 296 -31.76 -15.88 -2.62
C HIS A 296 -32.99 -16.63 -3.16
N ALA A 297 -34.06 -15.91 -3.52
CA ALA A 297 -35.28 -16.52 -4.07
C ALA A 297 -35.02 -17.31 -5.36
N LEU A 298 -34.06 -16.88 -6.18
CA LEU A 298 -33.68 -17.56 -7.43
C LEU A 298 -32.74 -18.75 -7.23
N SER A 299 -32.03 -18.81 -6.10
CA SER A 299 -31.17 -19.95 -5.74
C SER A 299 -31.94 -21.13 -5.14
N SER A 300 -33.15 -20.89 -4.63
CA SER A 300 -34.04 -21.90 -4.05
C SER A 300 -35.04 -22.51 -5.04
N SER A 301 -35.04 -22.07 -6.30
CA SER A 301 -35.95 -22.51 -7.37
C SER A 301 -35.21 -23.28 -8.45
#